data_AF-A0A1I2FL17-F1
#
_entry.id   AF-A0A1I2FL17-F1
#
_cell.length_a   1.000
_cell.length_b   1.000
_cell.length_c   1.000
_cell.angle_alpha   90.00
_cell.angle_beta   90.00
_cell.angle_gamma   90.00
#
_symmetry.space_group_name_H-M   'P 1'
#
loop_
_entity.id
_entity.type
_entity.pdbx_description
1 polymer ?
#
loop_
_entity_poly.entity_id
_entity_poly.type
_entity_poly.pdbx_seq_one_letter_code
_entity_poly.pdbx_strand_id
1 'polypeptide(L)'
;MPNLTKLFISSVAQDSLTPLRNRTFDELTALGHEPEMYERTFGPWPMDISGVEHCLNKVRECDIFCLFIHNKGGSMTGSGYSVTHREFLTALNMNKVLLLYAEPTINRRYFSSVRRILFLFIEQFRKSNGREPSNRELVDYLELTSETNSAEVPSKYEIDVYVWVMLYDIIERHGKYLLDMPVGVGLDWKPILSAILKEGAYYFPRKEEYMESIDALAAVGEFSEFVQKMAKDHLSITAIRHPRLMLARLQAVIRGSEIKQLVNQDLTLGKVRNCSAICLFLHNNGYLDCIESVGDTAGGFHFNINHPKYVTHTYRTQPEGEPVLYYTEDKRMFYLLYKIGEYIISYHFPEETKWHQNLYVDYSEDIKSGILMAHSNVMIFDYVSSILRGLQK
;
A
#
# COMPACT_ATOMS: atom_id res chain seq x y z
N MET A 1 17.79 9.05 34.78
CA MET A 1 18.92 8.93 33.82
C MET A 1 18.44 9.46 32.48
N PRO A 2 19.29 10.09 31.65
CA PRO A 2 18.89 10.48 30.31
C PRO A 2 18.45 9.25 29.51
N ASN A 3 17.35 9.38 28.76
CA ASN A 3 16.86 8.34 27.86
C ASN A 3 17.71 8.40 26.59
N LEU A 4 18.64 7.45 26.42
CA LEU A 4 19.56 7.44 25.28
C LEU A 4 18.88 6.87 24.04
N THR A 5 19.25 7.39 22.86
CA THR A 5 18.77 6.84 21.59
C THR A 5 19.28 5.41 21.41
N LYS A 6 18.36 4.48 21.17
CA LYS A 6 18.66 3.07 20.95
C LYS A 6 18.84 2.77 19.47
N LEU A 7 19.92 2.10 19.11
CA LEU A 7 20.21 1.71 17.72
C LEU A 7 20.33 0.20 17.59
N PHE A 8 19.47 -0.44 16.82
CA PHE A 8 19.56 -1.86 16.54
C PHE A 8 20.48 -2.12 15.34
N ILE A 9 21.57 -2.87 15.55
CA ILE A 9 22.53 -3.24 14.52
C ILE A 9 22.19 -4.63 13.96
N SER A 10 21.53 -4.65 12.81
CA SER A 10 21.09 -5.85 12.11
C SER A 10 22.03 -6.23 10.97
N SER A 11 22.29 -7.54 10.84
CA SER A 11 22.87 -8.17 9.65
C SER A 11 22.77 -9.68 9.77
N VAL A 12 22.99 -10.39 8.66
CA VAL A 12 23.13 -11.84 8.71
C VAL A 12 24.40 -12.22 9.49
N ALA A 13 24.29 -13.23 10.35
CA ALA A 13 25.40 -13.79 11.11
C ALA A 13 26.43 -14.41 10.15
N GLN A 14 27.54 -13.69 9.96
CA GLN A 14 28.68 -14.09 9.15
C GLN A 14 29.94 -13.41 9.68
N ASP A 15 31.07 -14.12 9.63
CA ASP A 15 32.32 -13.66 10.23
C ASP A 15 32.87 -12.39 9.58
N SER A 16 32.62 -12.21 8.27
CA SER A 16 33.08 -11.04 7.50
C SER A 16 32.50 -9.71 7.99
N LEU A 17 31.32 -9.72 8.61
CA LEU A 17 30.66 -8.52 9.13
C LEU A 17 30.93 -8.27 10.62
N THR A 18 31.45 -9.24 11.35
CA THR A 18 31.72 -9.12 12.80
C THR A 18 32.60 -7.91 13.14
N PRO A 19 33.71 -7.63 12.42
CA PRO A 19 34.51 -6.42 12.68
C PRO A 19 33.74 -5.11 12.48
N LEU A 20 32.88 -5.06 11.45
CA LEU A 20 32.06 -3.88 11.15
C LEU A 20 31.01 -3.65 12.24
N ARG A 21 30.31 -4.72 12.66
CA ARG A 21 29.32 -4.66 13.75
C ARG A 21 29.95 -4.17 15.05
N ASN A 22 31.10 -4.74 15.44
CA ASN A 22 31.79 -4.35 16.67
C ASN A 22 32.27 -2.91 16.64
N ARG A 23 32.88 -2.47 15.53
CA ARG A 23 33.30 -1.07 15.36
C ARG A 23 32.11 -0.11 15.44
N THR A 24 31.01 -0.45 14.74
CA THR A 24 29.77 0.33 14.79
C THR A 24 29.24 0.44 16.22
N PHE A 25 29.21 -0.67 16.96
CA PHE A 25 28.81 -0.69 18.36
C PHE A 25 29.68 0.23 19.23
N ASP A 26 31.00 0.11 19.12
CA ASP A 26 31.92 0.90 19.94
C ASP A 26 31.85 2.40 19.61
N GLU A 27 31.75 2.75 18.32
CA GLU A 27 31.62 4.15 17.88
C GLU A 27 30.30 4.77 18.32
N LEU A 28 29.17 4.07 18.16
CA LEU A 28 27.87 4.56 18.62
C LEU A 28 27.83 4.71 20.15
N THR A 29 28.44 3.78 20.88
CA THR A 29 28.57 3.87 22.35
C THR A 29 29.42 5.08 22.74
N ALA A 30 30.55 5.30 22.07
CA ALA A 30 31.44 6.44 22.32
C ALA A 30 30.78 7.79 21.99
N LEU A 31 29.80 7.80 21.09
CA LEU A 31 28.98 8.97 20.75
C LEU A 31 27.81 9.19 21.72
N GLY A 32 27.64 8.33 22.74
CA GLY A 32 26.63 8.48 23.78
C GLY A 32 25.28 7.85 23.46
N HIS A 33 25.24 6.89 22.53
CA HIS A 33 24.03 6.12 22.20
C HIS A 33 24.02 4.75 22.89
N GLU A 34 22.88 4.06 22.80
CA GLU A 34 22.68 2.70 23.31
C GLU A 34 22.53 1.71 22.13
N PRO A 35 23.64 1.24 21.53
CA PRO A 35 23.58 0.26 20.46
C PRO A 35 23.18 -1.12 21.01
N GLU A 36 22.36 -1.83 20.25
CA GLU A 36 21.95 -3.21 20.52
C GLU A 36 22.38 -4.11 19.37
N MET A 37 23.03 -5.23 19.69
CA MET A 37 23.40 -6.28 18.72
C MET A 37 23.42 -7.65 19.39
N TYR A 38 23.23 -8.68 18.58
CA TYR A 38 23.15 -10.06 19.05
C TYR A 38 24.37 -10.48 19.86
N GLU A 39 25.58 -10.29 19.36
CA GLU A 39 26.79 -10.87 19.96
C GLU A 39 27.23 -10.18 21.26
N ARG A 40 26.72 -8.98 21.57
CA ARG A 40 27.21 -8.18 22.70
C ARG A 40 26.16 -7.80 23.72
N THR A 41 24.92 -7.60 23.29
CA THR A 41 23.89 -7.04 24.17
C THR A 41 23.00 -8.14 24.74
N PHE A 42 22.68 -9.15 23.93
CA PHE A 42 21.54 -9.99 24.26
C PHE A 42 21.70 -11.48 23.93
N GLY A 43 22.65 -11.92 23.09
CA GLY A 43 22.95 -13.35 22.89
C GLY A 43 23.99 -13.92 23.88
N PRO A 44 24.06 -15.26 24.07
CA PRO A 44 23.09 -16.31 23.73
C PRO A 44 22.03 -16.53 24.84
N TRP A 45 20.82 -16.94 24.45
CA TRP A 45 19.64 -17.06 25.32
C TRP A 45 19.52 -18.41 26.05
N PRO A 46 18.73 -18.49 27.13
CA PRO A 46 18.20 -19.75 27.64
C PRO A 46 17.26 -20.41 26.61
N MET A 47 17.12 -21.74 26.68
CA MET A 47 16.46 -22.61 25.68
C MET A 47 14.96 -22.35 25.45
N ASP A 48 14.32 -21.46 26.21
CA ASP A 48 12.87 -21.26 26.28
C ASP A 48 12.33 -20.08 25.45
N ILE A 49 13.21 -19.22 24.89
CA ILE A 49 12.81 -18.10 24.03
C ILE A 49 13.26 -18.34 22.58
N SER A 50 12.33 -18.21 21.62
CA SER A 50 12.69 -18.19 20.20
C SER A 50 13.61 -16.99 19.93
N GLY A 51 14.87 -17.24 19.59
CA GLY A 51 15.86 -16.19 19.34
C GLY A 51 15.42 -15.17 18.28
N VAL A 52 14.53 -15.57 17.36
CA VAL A 52 13.92 -14.67 16.38
C VAL A 52 12.99 -13.65 17.05
N GLU A 53 12.11 -14.09 17.94
CA GLU A 53 11.16 -13.18 18.60
C GLU A 53 11.88 -12.17 19.49
N HIS A 54 13.00 -12.58 20.11
CA HIS A 54 13.80 -11.65 20.87
C HIS A 54 14.46 -10.58 20.00
N CYS A 55 15.04 -10.94 18.85
CA CYS A 55 15.54 -9.95 17.90
C CYS A 55 14.44 -8.97 17.47
N LEU A 56 13.23 -9.48 17.18
CA LEU A 56 12.10 -8.63 16.82
C LEU A 56 11.70 -7.69 17.96
N ASN A 57 11.67 -8.14 19.22
CA ASN A 57 11.42 -7.28 20.37
C ASN A 57 12.44 -6.14 20.47
N LYS A 58 13.72 -6.44 20.24
CA LYS A 58 14.77 -5.41 20.22
C LYS A 58 14.62 -4.41 19.09
N VAL A 59 14.19 -4.85 17.91
CA VAL A 59 13.78 -3.94 16.83
C VAL A 59 12.59 -3.06 17.25
N ARG A 60 11.62 -3.60 18.00
CA ARG A 60 10.48 -2.80 18.51
C ARG A 60 10.91 -1.73 19.51
N GLU A 61 11.88 -2.06 20.36
CA GLU A 61 12.44 -1.19 21.39
C GLU A 61 13.38 -0.10 20.87
N CYS A 62 14.02 -0.31 19.70
CA CYS A 62 14.99 0.66 19.17
C CYS A 62 14.33 1.93 18.59
N ASP A 63 15.09 3.01 18.48
CA ASP A 63 14.68 4.24 17.79
C ASP A 63 15.13 4.26 16.33
N ILE A 64 16.33 3.75 16.09
CA ILE A 64 16.98 3.68 14.78
C ILE A 64 17.34 2.23 14.46
N PHE A 65 16.97 1.77 13.27
CA PHE A 65 17.33 0.46 12.76
C PHE A 65 18.44 0.58 11.72
N CYS A 66 19.56 -0.08 11.96
CA CYS A 66 20.70 -0.13 11.04
C CYS A 66 20.82 -1.53 10.45
N LEU A 67 20.82 -1.64 9.11
CA LEU A 67 20.95 -2.91 8.40
C LEU A 67 22.20 -2.94 7.52
N PHE A 68 23.04 -3.96 7.72
CA PHE A 68 24.16 -4.26 6.82
C PHE A 68 23.87 -5.51 5.98
N ILE A 69 23.83 -5.33 4.66
CA ILE A 69 23.63 -6.39 3.67
C ILE A 69 24.96 -6.72 2.99
N HIS A 70 25.33 -7.99 3.04
CA HIS A 70 26.51 -8.53 2.35
C HIS A 70 26.09 -9.77 1.55
N ASN A 71 27.01 -10.68 1.22
CA ASN A 71 26.78 -11.80 0.32
C ASN A 71 25.99 -12.98 0.92
N LYS A 72 25.47 -12.85 2.14
CA LYS A 72 24.66 -13.87 2.81
C LYS A 72 23.26 -13.35 3.12
N GLY A 73 22.24 -14.15 2.80
CA GLY A 73 20.82 -13.79 2.97
C GLY A 73 20.17 -14.39 4.21
N GLY A 74 20.86 -15.31 4.89
CA GLY A 74 20.39 -16.04 6.05
C GLY A 74 19.41 -17.16 5.68
N SER A 75 19.08 -18.01 6.66
CA SER A 75 18.14 -19.11 6.44
C SER A 75 16.70 -18.60 6.37
N MET A 76 16.00 -18.97 5.29
CA MET A 76 14.58 -18.67 5.13
C MET A 76 13.76 -19.49 6.14
N THR A 77 12.92 -18.81 6.91
CA THR A 77 12.00 -19.45 7.86
C THR A 77 10.76 -19.98 7.12
N GLY A 78 9.89 -20.73 7.83
CA GLY A 78 8.64 -21.25 7.26
C GLY A 78 7.69 -20.19 6.69
N SER A 79 7.88 -18.91 7.04
CA SER A 79 7.09 -17.80 6.49
C SER A 79 7.61 -17.27 5.15
N GLY A 80 8.69 -17.81 4.60
CA GLY A 80 9.31 -17.30 3.36
C GLY A 80 10.24 -16.10 3.56
N TYR A 81 10.55 -15.77 4.81
CA TYR A 81 11.43 -14.65 5.18
C TYR A 81 12.63 -15.12 6.00
N SER A 82 13.82 -14.53 5.78
CA SER A 82 14.95 -14.71 6.71
C SER A 82 14.77 -13.84 7.96
N VAL A 83 15.50 -14.14 9.04
CA VAL A 83 15.39 -13.42 10.32
C VAL A 83 15.68 -11.93 10.13
N THR A 84 16.81 -11.61 9.50
CA THR A 84 17.22 -10.25 9.15
C THR A 84 16.18 -9.53 8.28
N HIS A 85 15.50 -10.26 7.39
CA HIS A 85 14.42 -9.67 6.59
C HIS A 85 13.19 -9.33 7.44
N ARG A 86 12.83 -10.20 8.38
CA ARG A 86 11.74 -9.92 9.33
C ARG A 86 12.05 -8.75 10.26
N GLU A 87 13.31 -8.58 10.66
CA GLU A 87 13.78 -7.42 11.43
C GLU A 87 13.56 -6.13 10.63
N PHE A 88 13.96 -6.09 9.36
CA PHE A 88 13.71 -4.95 8.46
C PHE A 88 12.21 -4.64 8.33
N LEU A 89 11.38 -5.64 8.03
CA LEU A 89 9.93 -5.44 7.89
C LEU A 89 9.29 -4.95 9.19
N THR A 90 9.80 -5.39 10.35
CA THR A 90 9.32 -4.94 11.66
C THR A 90 9.69 -3.46 11.89
N ALA A 91 10.94 -3.07 11.59
CA ALA A 91 11.37 -1.69 11.71
C ALA A 91 10.59 -0.76 10.77
N LEU A 92 10.33 -1.22 9.54
CA LEU A 92 9.52 -0.51 8.55
C LEU A 92 8.09 -0.29 9.05
N ASN A 93 7.42 -1.35 9.51
CA ASN A 93 6.03 -1.28 9.99
C ASN A 93 5.86 -0.40 11.23
N MET A 94 6.92 -0.24 12.03
CA MET A 94 6.93 0.65 13.18
C MET A 94 7.41 2.07 12.88
N ASN A 95 7.61 2.40 11.60
CA ASN A 95 8.10 3.71 11.15
C ASN A 95 9.39 4.15 11.86
N LYS A 96 10.30 3.21 12.11
CA LYS A 96 11.63 3.51 12.67
C LYS A 96 12.46 4.31 11.67
N VAL A 97 13.47 5.04 12.14
CA VAL A 97 14.50 5.61 11.26
C VAL A 97 15.34 4.47 10.70
N LEU A 98 15.43 4.35 9.38
CA LEU A 98 16.12 3.25 8.70
C LEU A 98 17.45 3.72 8.12
N LEU A 99 18.54 3.07 8.52
CA LEU A 99 19.88 3.24 7.96
C LEU A 99 20.29 1.94 7.27
N LEU A 100 20.14 1.91 5.95
CA LEU A 100 20.28 0.69 5.16
C LEU A 100 21.55 0.75 4.32
N TYR A 101 22.41 -0.25 4.47
CA TYR A 101 23.68 -0.34 3.76
C TYR A 101 23.82 -1.69 3.07
N ALA A 102 24.38 -1.69 1.87
CA ALA A 102 24.71 -2.90 1.14
C ALA A 102 26.15 -2.83 0.60
N GLU A 103 26.79 -3.99 0.51
CA GLU A 103 28.13 -4.07 -0.08
C GLU A 103 28.12 -3.53 -1.53
N PRO A 104 29.06 -2.65 -1.92
CA PRO A 104 29.03 -1.97 -3.21
C PRO A 104 29.04 -2.87 -4.45
N THR A 105 29.70 -4.03 -4.42
CA THR A 105 29.61 -5.00 -5.52
C THR A 105 28.21 -5.61 -5.63
N ILE A 106 27.55 -5.89 -4.49
CA ILE A 106 26.17 -6.40 -4.47
C ILE A 106 25.21 -5.36 -5.04
N ASN A 107 25.27 -4.11 -4.57
CA ASN A 107 24.45 -3.02 -5.10
C ASN A 107 24.63 -2.88 -6.61
N ARG A 108 25.88 -2.82 -7.09
CA ARG A 108 26.18 -2.70 -8.52
C ARG A 108 25.64 -3.88 -9.32
N ARG A 109 25.82 -5.12 -8.84
CA ARG A 109 25.30 -6.33 -9.49
C ARG A 109 23.79 -6.34 -9.56
N TYR A 110 23.11 -5.93 -8.48
CA TYR A 110 21.66 -5.83 -8.45
C TYR A 110 21.15 -4.90 -9.54
N PHE A 111 21.65 -3.67 -9.59
CA PHE A 111 21.21 -2.69 -10.58
C PHE A 111 21.68 -2.99 -12.01
N SER A 112 22.81 -3.68 -12.20
CA SER A 112 23.32 -3.98 -13.54
C SER A 112 22.54 -5.09 -14.27
N SER A 113 22.07 -6.10 -13.53
CA SER A 113 21.50 -7.30 -14.15
C SER A 113 20.33 -7.91 -13.37
N VAL A 114 20.51 -8.20 -12.09
CA VAL A 114 19.56 -9.02 -11.31
C VAL A 114 18.19 -8.34 -11.20
N ARG A 115 18.15 -7.02 -11.02
CA ARG A 115 16.91 -6.23 -10.96
C ARG A 115 16.03 -6.45 -12.20
N ARG A 116 16.64 -6.40 -13.40
CA ARG A 116 15.93 -6.61 -14.67
C ARG A 116 15.38 -8.03 -14.77
N ILE A 117 16.17 -9.02 -14.36
CA ILE A 117 15.80 -10.44 -14.40
C ILE A 117 14.61 -10.71 -13.49
N LEU A 118 14.67 -10.20 -12.26
CA LEU A 118 13.56 -10.29 -11.31
C LEU A 118 12.31 -9.60 -11.86
N PHE A 119 12.43 -8.39 -12.40
CA PHE A 119 11.31 -7.67 -12.99
C PHE A 119 10.64 -8.47 -14.11
N LEU A 120 11.43 -8.98 -15.07
CA LEU A 120 10.91 -9.79 -16.17
C LEU A 120 10.23 -11.07 -15.69
N PHE A 121 10.83 -11.76 -14.72
CA PHE A 121 10.24 -12.96 -14.12
C PHE A 121 8.93 -12.65 -13.41
N ILE A 122 8.90 -11.61 -12.57
CA ILE A 122 7.71 -11.22 -11.82
C ILE A 122 6.58 -10.84 -12.79
N GLU A 123 6.87 -10.07 -13.83
CA GLU A 123 5.87 -9.74 -14.85
C GLU A 123 5.35 -10.98 -15.58
N GLN A 124 6.23 -11.89 -15.99
CA GLN A 124 5.84 -13.13 -16.65
C GLN A 124 5.03 -14.04 -15.72
N PHE A 125 5.50 -14.22 -14.49
CA PHE A 125 4.84 -15.03 -13.47
C PHE A 125 3.45 -14.49 -13.18
N ARG A 126 3.31 -13.16 -13.10
CA ARG A 126 2.03 -12.50 -12.90
C ARG A 126 1.08 -12.73 -14.08
N LYS A 127 1.58 -12.62 -15.31
CA LYS A 127 0.79 -12.92 -16.53
C LYS A 127 0.31 -14.37 -16.58
N SER A 128 1.14 -15.33 -16.14
CA SER A 128 0.82 -16.75 -16.20
C SER A 128 0.01 -17.28 -15.02
N ASN A 129 0.16 -16.70 -13.83
CA ASN A 129 -0.41 -17.24 -12.58
C ASN A 129 -1.42 -16.30 -11.91
N GLY A 130 -1.62 -15.08 -12.41
CA GLY A 130 -2.58 -14.11 -11.86
C GLY A 130 -2.21 -13.53 -10.49
N ARG A 131 -1.02 -13.83 -9.96
CA ARG A 131 -0.51 -13.33 -8.67
C ARG A 131 0.98 -13.03 -8.74
N GLU A 132 1.49 -12.30 -7.76
CA GLU A 132 2.93 -12.18 -7.55
C GLU A 132 3.56 -13.52 -7.12
N PRO A 133 4.82 -13.76 -7.49
CA PRO A 133 5.58 -14.86 -6.92
C PRO A 133 5.85 -14.61 -5.43
N SER A 134 5.77 -15.68 -4.64
CA SER A 134 6.26 -15.70 -3.27
C SER A 134 7.79 -15.58 -3.24
N ASN A 135 8.35 -15.20 -2.09
CA ASN A 135 9.81 -15.14 -1.93
C ASN A 135 10.49 -16.48 -2.22
N ARG A 136 9.83 -17.60 -1.93
CA ARG A 136 10.34 -18.94 -2.26
C ARG A 136 10.41 -19.15 -3.76
N GLU A 137 9.38 -18.75 -4.51
CA GLU A 137 9.38 -18.86 -5.98
C GLU A 137 10.41 -17.93 -6.63
N LEU A 138 10.65 -16.74 -6.04
CA LEU A 138 11.73 -15.85 -6.47
C LEU A 138 13.12 -16.49 -6.25
N VAL A 139 13.33 -17.11 -5.08
CA VAL A 139 14.55 -17.86 -4.77
C VAL A 139 14.74 -18.99 -5.77
N ASP A 140 13.74 -19.86 -5.94
CA ASP A 140 13.82 -21.03 -6.81
C ASP A 140 14.15 -20.62 -8.26
N TYR A 141 13.55 -19.53 -8.75
CA TYR A 141 13.85 -18.98 -10.08
C TYR A 141 15.28 -18.43 -10.18
N LEU A 142 15.74 -17.68 -9.17
CA LEU A 142 17.09 -17.12 -9.14
C LEU A 142 18.16 -18.21 -9.04
N GLU A 143 17.91 -19.29 -8.30
CA GLU A 143 18.82 -20.44 -8.25
C GLU A 143 18.98 -21.06 -9.64
N LEU A 144 17.88 -21.38 -10.30
CA LEU A 144 17.89 -21.93 -11.66
C LEU A 144 18.58 -20.98 -12.65
N THR A 145 18.33 -19.68 -12.53
CA THR A 145 18.96 -18.67 -13.39
C THR A 145 20.46 -18.55 -13.13
N SER A 146 20.90 -18.65 -11.87
CA SER A 146 22.32 -18.62 -11.51
C SER A 146 23.09 -19.83 -12.05
N GLU A 147 22.43 -20.99 -12.17
CA GLU A 147 23.02 -22.22 -12.70
C GLU A 147 23.11 -22.21 -14.23
N THR A 148 22.17 -21.53 -14.91
CA THR A 148 22.09 -21.48 -16.38
C THR A 148 22.75 -20.23 -16.99
N ASN A 149 22.82 -19.13 -16.24
CA ASN A 149 23.37 -17.84 -16.69
C ASN A 149 24.12 -17.13 -15.56
N SER A 150 25.23 -17.73 -15.12
CA SER A 150 26.07 -17.25 -14.02
C SER A 150 26.73 -15.88 -14.25
N ALA A 151 26.77 -15.40 -15.51
CA ALA A 151 27.26 -14.07 -15.85
C ALA A 151 26.28 -12.97 -15.43
N GLU A 152 24.98 -13.25 -15.45
CA GLU A 152 23.92 -12.29 -15.13
C GLU A 152 23.46 -12.38 -13.67
N VAL A 153 23.37 -13.60 -13.11
CA VAL A 153 23.09 -13.83 -11.69
C VAL A 153 24.26 -14.58 -11.08
N PRO A 154 25.02 -13.97 -10.14
CA PRO A 154 26.12 -14.64 -9.48
C PRO A 154 25.70 -15.96 -8.83
N SER A 155 26.64 -16.91 -8.79
CA SER A 155 26.39 -18.22 -8.20
C SER A 155 26.02 -18.10 -6.72
N LYS A 156 25.14 -19.00 -6.24
CA LYS A 156 24.79 -19.13 -4.81
C LYS A 156 25.97 -19.33 -3.86
N TYR A 157 27.13 -19.77 -4.38
CA TYR A 157 28.37 -19.89 -3.60
C TYR A 157 29.10 -18.55 -3.41
N GLU A 158 28.89 -17.59 -4.32
CA GLU A 158 29.46 -16.24 -4.24
C GLU A 158 28.54 -15.33 -3.43
N ILE A 159 27.25 -15.27 -3.81
CA ILE A 159 26.20 -14.47 -3.16
C ILE A 159 24.96 -15.33 -3.01
N ASP A 160 24.46 -15.48 -1.78
CA ASP A 160 23.20 -16.19 -1.54
C ASP A 160 22.07 -15.53 -2.33
N VAL A 161 21.30 -16.33 -3.07
CA VAL A 161 20.21 -15.84 -3.93
C VAL A 161 19.15 -15.04 -3.17
N TYR A 162 18.96 -15.33 -1.88
CA TYR A 162 18.00 -14.61 -1.04
C TYR A 162 18.38 -13.13 -0.83
N VAL A 163 19.66 -12.77 -0.96
CA VAL A 163 20.10 -11.37 -0.91
C VAL A 163 19.39 -10.56 -2.00
N TRP A 164 19.26 -11.11 -3.19
CA TRP A 164 18.57 -10.44 -4.31
C TRP A 164 17.08 -10.23 -4.03
N VAL A 165 16.43 -11.19 -3.38
CA VAL A 165 15.02 -11.08 -2.96
C VAL A 165 14.85 -10.00 -1.91
N MET A 166 15.74 -9.94 -0.92
CA MET A 166 15.73 -8.87 0.09
C MET A 166 15.94 -7.48 -0.53
N LEU A 167 16.88 -7.34 -1.47
CA LEU A 167 17.10 -6.07 -2.17
C LEU A 167 15.90 -5.64 -3.01
N TYR A 168 15.23 -6.58 -3.67
CA TYR A 168 13.98 -6.30 -4.38
C TYR A 168 12.88 -5.81 -3.44
N ASP A 169 12.72 -6.45 -2.28
CA ASP A 169 11.72 -6.03 -1.28
C ASP A 169 12.01 -4.62 -0.75
N ILE A 170 13.25 -4.36 -0.37
CA ILE A 170 13.69 -3.06 0.17
C ILE A 170 13.50 -1.94 -0.86
N ILE A 171 13.97 -2.14 -2.09
CA ILE A 171 14.09 -1.08 -3.09
C ILE A 171 12.79 -0.93 -3.88
N GLU A 172 12.28 -2.02 -4.46
CA GLU A 172 11.16 -1.92 -5.41
C GLU A 172 9.82 -1.90 -4.69
N ARG A 173 9.59 -2.78 -3.71
CA ARG A 173 8.30 -2.85 -2.98
C ARG A 173 8.15 -1.79 -1.90
N HIS A 174 9.25 -1.38 -1.27
CA HIS A 174 9.20 -0.41 -0.16
C HIS A 174 9.83 0.93 -0.47
N GLY A 175 10.36 1.13 -1.69
CA GLY A 175 10.88 2.40 -2.16
C GLY A 175 12.04 2.94 -1.31
N LYS A 176 12.81 2.06 -0.65
CA LYS A 176 13.93 2.45 0.21
C LYS A 176 15.24 2.42 -0.56
N TYR A 177 16.13 3.35 -0.21
CA TYR A 177 17.46 3.43 -0.79
C TYR A 177 18.48 2.76 0.13
N LEU A 178 19.46 2.12 -0.49
CA LEU A 178 20.62 1.54 0.19
C LEU A 178 21.84 2.40 -0.08
N LEU A 179 22.60 2.65 0.98
CA LEU A 179 23.91 3.28 0.88
C LEU A 179 24.99 2.22 0.68
N ASP A 180 26.10 2.64 0.08
CA ASP A 180 27.26 1.77 -0.10
C ASP A 180 27.95 1.54 1.25
N MET A 181 28.20 0.27 1.57
CA MET A 181 28.85 -0.17 2.79
C MET A 181 30.38 -0.16 2.63
N PRO A 182 31.13 0.68 3.38
CA PRO A 182 32.60 0.71 3.32
C PRO A 182 33.19 -0.45 4.14
N VAL A 183 33.25 -1.64 3.53
CA VAL A 183 33.86 -2.82 4.16
C VAL A 183 35.34 -2.54 4.45
N GLY A 184 35.75 -2.72 5.72
CA GLY A 184 37.13 -2.54 6.20
C GLY A 184 37.44 -1.19 6.85
N VAL A 185 36.88 -0.09 6.33
CA VAL A 185 37.08 1.27 6.89
C VAL A 185 36.03 1.61 7.94
N GLY A 186 34.83 1.02 7.85
CA GLY A 186 33.72 1.34 8.76
C GLY A 186 33.01 2.62 8.32
N LEU A 187 31.89 2.91 8.98
CA LEU A 187 31.09 4.10 8.71
C LEU A 187 31.52 5.25 9.61
N ASP A 188 31.65 6.46 9.08
CA ASP A 188 31.78 7.65 9.91
C ASP A 188 30.40 8.07 10.43
N TRP A 189 30.10 7.65 11.66
CA TRP A 189 28.79 7.88 12.29
C TRP A 189 28.50 9.34 12.64
N LYS A 190 29.53 10.16 12.83
CA LYS A 190 29.38 11.57 13.24
C LYS A 190 28.57 12.40 12.23
N PRO A 191 28.93 12.45 10.93
CA PRO A 191 28.16 13.19 9.95
C PRO A 191 26.74 12.63 9.75
N ILE A 192 26.57 11.30 9.83
CA ILE A 192 25.25 10.65 9.70
C ILE A 192 24.32 11.11 10.82
N LEU A 193 24.76 10.96 12.08
CA LEU A 193 23.98 11.35 13.24
C LEU A 193 23.78 12.88 13.31
N SER A 194 24.78 13.66 12.89
CA SER A 194 24.63 15.11 12.77
C SER A 194 23.58 15.53 11.74
N ALA A 195 23.44 14.79 10.63
CA ALA A 195 22.40 15.06 9.64
C ALA A 195 21.00 14.77 10.21
N ILE A 196 20.83 13.62 10.89
CA ILE A 196 19.58 13.26 11.57
C ILE A 196 19.24 14.32 12.64
N LEU A 197 20.23 14.74 13.44
CA LEU A 197 20.04 15.79 14.45
C LEU A 197 19.65 17.12 13.82
N LYS A 198 20.23 17.48 12.66
CA LYS A 198 19.89 18.71 11.93
C LYS A 198 18.44 18.68 11.44
N GLU A 199 17.98 17.55 10.91
CA GLU A 199 16.58 17.37 10.53
C GLU A 199 15.67 17.48 11.76
N GLY A 200 16.01 16.76 12.85
CA GLY A 200 15.28 16.85 14.12
C GLY A 200 15.20 18.27 14.65
N ALA A 201 16.30 19.03 14.62
CA ALA A 201 16.36 20.42 15.07
C ALA A 201 15.51 21.37 14.21
N TYR A 202 15.24 21.02 12.94
CA TYR A 202 14.31 21.78 12.09
C TYR A 202 12.85 21.52 12.47
N TYR A 203 12.49 20.28 12.82
CA TYR A 203 11.12 19.92 13.17
C TYR A 203 10.76 20.24 14.62
N PHE A 204 11.72 20.20 15.54
CA PHE A 204 11.48 20.36 16.98
C PHE A 204 10.76 21.67 17.35
N PRO A 205 11.14 22.85 16.80
CA PRO A 205 10.46 24.10 17.12
C PRO A 205 9.00 24.14 16.63
N ARG A 206 8.63 23.31 15.66
CA ARG A 206 7.28 23.23 15.08
C ARG A 206 6.49 22.04 15.59
N LYS A 207 6.98 21.35 16.63
CA LYS A 207 6.34 20.15 17.17
C LYS A 207 4.89 20.42 17.56
N GLU A 208 4.61 21.56 18.20
CA GLU A 208 3.26 21.95 18.60
C GLU A 208 2.36 22.16 17.37
N GLU A 209 2.81 22.89 16.36
CA GLU A 209 2.06 23.08 15.10
C GLU A 209 1.73 21.74 14.42
N TYR A 210 2.67 20.78 14.41
CA TYR A 210 2.42 19.45 13.86
C TYR A 210 1.44 18.65 14.70
N MET A 211 1.55 18.72 16.04
CA MET A 211 0.61 18.07 16.94
C MET A 211 -0.80 18.65 16.77
N GLU A 212 -0.93 19.98 16.72
CA GLU A 212 -2.20 20.65 16.42
C GLU A 212 -2.77 20.25 15.07
N SER A 213 -1.92 20.10 14.04
CA SER A 213 -2.37 19.63 12.73
C SER A 213 -2.84 18.17 12.76
N ILE A 214 -2.18 17.30 13.53
CA ILE A 214 -2.60 15.91 13.70
C ILE A 214 -3.93 15.85 14.46
N ASP A 215 -4.05 16.62 15.54
CA ASP A 215 -5.27 16.72 16.34
C ASP A 215 -6.42 17.31 15.51
N ALA A 216 -6.16 18.32 14.68
CA ALA A 216 -7.15 18.89 13.77
C ALA A 216 -7.60 17.88 12.71
N LEU A 217 -6.69 17.07 12.15
CA LEU A 217 -7.04 16.01 11.21
C LEU A 217 -7.89 14.92 11.88
N ALA A 218 -7.54 14.52 13.10
CA ALA A 218 -8.34 13.61 13.90
C ALA A 218 -9.74 14.19 14.17
N ALA A 219 -9.82 15.45 14.61
CA ALA A 219 -11.08 16.14 14.88
C ALA A 219 -11.94 16.30 13.62
N VAL A 220 -11.34 16.52 12.44
CA VAL A 220 -12.07 16.53 11.16
C VAL A 220 -12.63 15.15 10.84
N GLY A 221 -11.86 14.08 11.07
CA GLY A 221 -12.33 12.70 10.94
C GLY A 221 -13.51 12.41 11.87
N GLU A 222 -13.36 12.71 13.16
CA GLU A 222 -14.39 12.54 14.19
C GLU A 222 -15.66 13.36 13.88
N PHE A 223 -15.49 14.63 13.47
CA PHE A 223 -16.61 15.49 13.09
C PHE A 223 -17.33 14.95 11.85
N SER A 224 -16.60 14.48 10.84
CA SER A 224 -17.18 13.87 9.65
C SER A 224 -17.99 12.62 9.99
N GLU A 225 -17.44 11.74 10.83
CA GLU A 225 -18.15 10.54 11.30
C GLU A 225 -19.40 10.91 12.13
N PHE A 226 -19.28 11.90 13.02
CA PHE A 226 -20.41 12.42 13.79
C PHE A 226 -21.52 12.96 12.89
N VAL A 227 -21.20 13.82 11.91
CA VAL A 227 -22.18 14.38 10.98
C VAL A 227 -22.85 13.27 10.17
N GLN A 228 -22.10 12.26 9.73
CA GLN A 228 -22.66 11.11 9.03
C GLN A 228 -23.63 10.30 9.91
N LYS A 229 -23.26 10.01 11.17
CA LYS A 229 -24.15 9.32 12.13
C LYS A 229 -25.40 10.14 12.44
N MET A 230 -25.26 11.43 12.71
CA MET A 230 -26.39 12.33 12.94
C MET A 230 -27.33 12.37 11.73
N ALA A 231 -26.78 12.48 10.52
CA ALA A 231 -27.57 12.50 9.29
C ALA A 231 -28.29 11.16 9.04
N LYS A 232 -27.65 10.04 9.38
CA LYS A 232 -28.19 8.69 9.19
C LYS A 232 -29.25 8.31 10.23
N ASP A 233 -28.99 8.59 11.50
CA ASP A 233 -29.76 8.03 12.63
C ASP A 233 -30.81 9.00 13.17
N HIS A 234 -30.66 10.30 12.92
CA HIS A 234 -31.46 11.34 13.58
C HIS A 234 -32.09 12.37 12.66
N LEU A 235 -31.76 12.40 11.37
CA LEU A 235 -32.36 13.32 10.40
C LEU A 235 -33.23 12.56 9.39
N SER A 236 -34.47 13.00 9.24
CA SER A 236 -35.30 12.63 8.09
C SER A 236 -35.28 13.77 7.08
N ILE A 237 -34.95 13.44 5.84
CA ILE A 237 -34.91 14.39 4.73
C ILE A 237 -36.24 14.26 4.00
N THR A 238 -37.03 15.32 3.96
CA THR A 238 -38.35 15.28 3.33
C THR A 238 -38.30 15.34 1.81
N ALA A 239 -37.34 16.07 1.24
CA ALA A 239 -37.12 16.18 -0.20
C ALA A 239 -35.74 16.76 -0.55
N ILE A 240 -35.19 16.35 -1.70
CA ILE A 240 -34.08 17.06 -2.35
C ILE A 240 -34.67 18.18 -3.21
N ARG A 241 -34.48 19.44 -2.81
CA ARG A 241 -35.06 20.60 -3.53
C ARG A 241 -34.47 20.82 -4.93
N HIS A 242 -33.18 20.57 -5.09
CA HIS A 242 -32.44 20.82 -6.34
C HIS A 242 -31.58 19.60 -6.70
N PRO A 243 -32.20 18.48 -7.11
CA PRO A 243 -31.47 17.23 -7.35
C PRO A 243 -30.40 17.40 -8.43
N ARG A 244 -30.68 18.16 -9.50
CA ARG A 244 -29.68 18.42 -10.55
C ARG A 244 -28.44 19.13 -10.05
N LEU A 245 -28.61 20.14 -9.18
CA LEU A 245 -27.48 20.89 -8.62
C LEU A 245 -26.66 20.02 -7.65
N MET A 246 -27.34 19.18 -6.87
CA MET A 246 -26.69 18.19 -6.01
C MET A 246 -25.83 17.22 -6.85
N LEU A 247 -26.42 16.61 -7.88
CA LEU A 247 -25.68 15.69 -8.77
C LEU A 247 -24.52 16.40 -9.48
N ALA A 248 -24.70 17.63 -9.95
CA ALA A 248 -23.64 18.41 -10.60
C ALA A 248 -22.45 18.67 -9.66
N ARG A 249 -22.73 18.98 -8.38
CA ARG A 249 -21.68 19.14 -7.36
C ARG A 249 -20.94 17.84 -7.10
N LEU A 250 -21.67 16.71 -7.00
CA LEU A 250 -21.07 15.39 -6.84
C LEU A 250 -20.17 15.03 -8.03
N GLN A 251 -20.67 15.19 -9.25
CA GLN A 251 -19.92 14.94 -10.48
C GLN A 251 -18.60 15.74 -10.53
N ALA A 252 -18.64 17.01 -10.10
CA ALA A 252 -17.47 17.88 -10.13
C ALA A 252 -16.34 17.46 -9.17
N VAL A 253 -16.67 16.74 -8.09
CA VAL A 253 -15.70 16.35 -7.04
C VAL A 253 -15.29 14.88 -7.10
N ILE A 254 -16.14 13.98 -7.62
CA ILE A 254 -15.83 12.55 -7.71
C ILE A 254 -14.74 12.32 -8.75
N ARG A 255 -13.64 11.70 -8.32
CA ARG A 255 -12.44 11.51 -9.15
C ARG A 255 -12.29 10.07 -9.60
N GLY A 256 -11.68 9.91 -10.76
CA GLY A 256 -11.10 8.63 -11.16
C GLY A 256 -9.70 8.49 -10.55
N SER A 257 -9.05 7.37 -10.82
CA SER A 257 -7.72 7.09 -10.32
C SER A 257 -6.99 6.13 -11.26
N GLU A 258 -5.68 6.01 -11.02
CA GLU A 258 -4.95 4.84 -11.47
C GLU A 258 -5.46 3.62 -10.71
N ILE A 259 -5.82 2.59 -11.47
CA ILE A 259 -6.29 1.33 -10.94
C ILE A 259 -5.07 0.46 -10.66
N LYS A 260 -4.83 0.22 -9.39
CA LYS A 260 -3.78 -0.67 -8.90
C LYS A 260 -4.39 -2.00 -8.49
N GLN A 261 -3.65 -3.09 -8.70
CA GLN A 261 -4.08 -4.40 -8.23
C GLN A 261 -4.08 -4.43 -6.69
N LEU A 262 -5.12 -4.95 -6.06
CA LEU A 262 -5.28 -5.02 -4.61
C LEU A 262 -4.23 -5.91 -3.95
N VAL A 263 -3.92 -7.04 -4.60
CA VAL A 263 -2.89 -7.98 -4.14
C VAL A 263 -1.48 -7.41 -4.33
N ASN A 264 -1.32 -6.45 -5.25
CA ASN A 264 -0.04 -5.86 -5.59
C ASN A 264 -0.19 -4.40 -6.00
N GLN A 265 -0.05 -3.51 -5.02
CA GLN A 265 -0.30 -2.08 -5.20
C GLN A 265 0.74 -1.38 -6.09
N ASP A 266 1.81 -2.06 -6.50
CA ASP A 266 2.81 -1.54 -7.44
C ASP A 266 2.44 -1.80 -8.91
N LEU A 267 1.48 -2.70 -9.18
CA LEU A 267 0.97 -2.92 -10.53
C LEU A 267 -0.19 -1.99 -10.86
N THR A 268 0.06 -1.05 -11.77
CA THR A 268 -1.00 -0.28 -12.42
C THR A 268 -1.64 -1.09 -13.54
N LEU A 269 -2.89 -1.50 -13.34
CA LEU A 269 -3.71 -2.22 -14.32
C LEU A 269 -4.24 -1.30 -15.42
N GLY A 270 -4.46 -0.04 -15.09
CA GLY A 270 -4.94 0.97 -16.01
C GLY A 270 -5.39 2.22 -15.28
N LYS A 271 -6.16 3.05 -15.96
CA LYS A 271 -6.67 4.30 -15.41
C LYS A 271 -8.11 4.54 -15.83
N VAL A 272 -8.84 5.13 -14.90
CA VAL A 272 -10.24 5.52 -15.04
C VAL A 272 -10.31 7.04 -14.91
N ARG A 273 -11.06 7.70 -15.80
CA ARG A 273 -11.20 9.17 -15.78
C ARG A 273 -12.16 9.59 -14.67
N ASN A 274 -12.19 10.89 -14.39
CA ASN A 274 -13.16 11.48 -13.47
C ASN A 274 -14.61 11.18 -13.90
N CYS A 275 -15.50 11.19 -12.91
CA CYS A 275 -16.92 10.92 -13.13
C CYS A 275 -17.49 11.87 -14.19
N SER A 276 -18.00 11.31 -15.29
CA SER A 276 -18.50 12.08 -16.44
C SER A 276 -20.01 12.27 -16.41
N ALA A 277 -20.74 11.44 -15.67
CA ALA A 277 -22.19 11.53 -15.53
C ALA A 277 -22.66 10.83 -14.25
N ILE A 278 -23.79 11.30 -13.72
CA ILE A 278 -24.49 10.67 -12.60
C ILE A 278 -25.98 10.63 -12.94
N CYS A 279 -26.60 9.46 -12.74
CA CYS A 279 -28.04 9.28 -12.87
C CYS A 279 -28.63 8.81 -11.54
N LEU A 280 -29.72 9.42 -11.10
CA LEU A 280 -30.49 9.01 -9.93
C LEU A 280 -31.82 8.44 -10.40
N PHE A 281 -32.15 7.25 -9.91
CA PHE A 281 -33.38 6.53 -10.21
C PHE A 281 -34.19 6.29 -8.93
N LEU A 282 -35.51 6.25 -9.09
CA LEU A 282 -36.46 5.91 -8.04
C LEU A 282 -37.33 4.74 -8.53
N HIS A 283 -37.49 3.73 -7.68
CA HIS A 283 -38.41 2.64 -7.92
C HIS A 283 -39.84 3.07 -7.58
N ASN A 284 -40.75 2.92 -8.54
CA ASN A 284 -42.18 3.15 -8.39
C ASN A 284 -42.96 2.10 -9.18
N ASN A 285 -43.86 1.38 -8.49
CA ASN A 285 -44.84 0.48 -9.12
C ASN A 285 -44.25 -0.53 -10.13
N GLY A 286 -43.08 -1.11 -9.82
CA GLY A 286 -42.43 -2.10 -10.69
C GLY A 286 -41.58 -1.50 -11.81
N TYR A 287 -41.35 -0.19 -11.79
CA TYR A 287 -40.49 0.53 -12.72
C TYR A 287 -39.40 1.29 -11.97
N LEU A 288 -38.26 1.52 -12.62
CA LEU A 288 -37.22 2.45 -12.21
C LEU A 288 -37.25 3.68 -13.12
N ASP A 289 -37.63 4.81 -12.55
CA ASP A 289 -37.69 6.11 -13.21
C ASP A 289 -36.40 6.89 -12.94
N CYS A 290 -35.73 7.37 -13.98
CA CYS A 290 -34.62 8.31 -13.82
C CYS A 290 -35.20 9.67 -13.43
N ILE A 291 -35.14 9.99 -12.14
CA ILE A 291 -35.69 11.24 -11.58
C ILE A 291 -34.81 12.44 -11.88
N GLU A 292 -33.50 12.23 -12.04
CA GLU A 292 -32.58 13.29 -12.45
C GLU A 292 -31.28 12.71 -13.00
N SER A 293 -30.60 13.48 -13.85
CA SER A 293 -29.26 13.13 -14.34
C SER A 293 -28.41 14.36 -14.66
N VAL A 294 -27.09 14.20 -14.62
CA VAL A 294 -26.13 15.22 -15.02
C VAL A 294 -24.98 14.61 -15.82
N GLY A 295 -24.35 15.41 -16.66
CA GLY A 295 -23.17 15.02 -17.44
C GLY A 295 -23.50 14.38 -18.78
N ASP A 296 -22.58 13.56 -19.27
CA ASP A 296 -22.66 12.88 -20.58
C ASP A 296 -23.61 11.66 -20.52
N THR A 297 -24.92 11.93 -20.42
CA THR A 297 -25.98 10.93 -20.34
C THR A 297 -27.26 11.45 -20.97
N ALA A 298 -28.02 10.58 -21.65
CA ALA A 298 -29.22 10.97 -22.40
C ALA A 298 -30.44 11.34 -21.54
N GLY A 299 -30.40 11.06 -20.22
CA GLY A 299 -31.49 11.36 -19.28
C GLY A 299 -32.82 10.65 -19.59
N GLY A 300 -33.85 10.90 -18.78
CA GLY A 300 -35.24 10.50 -19.07
C GLY A 300 -35.50 9.00 -19.21
N PHE A 301 -34.67 8.17 -18.58
CA PHE A 301 -34.80 6.72 -18.67
C PHE A 301 -35.96 6.19 -17.82
N HIS A 302 -36.72 5.26 -18.40
CA HIS A 302 -37.80 4.54 -17.72
C HIS A 302 -37.63 3.05 -18.01
N PHE A 303 -37.42 2.25 -16.96
CA PHE A 303 -37.17 0.82 -17.12
C PHE A 303 -38.13 -0.02 -16.26
N ASN A 304 -38.80 -1.00 -16.87
CA ASN A 304 -39.46 -2.04 -16.09
C ASN A 304 -38.41 -2.82 -15.28
N ILE A 305 -38.72 -3.19 -14.04
CA ILE A 305 -37.78 -3.90 -13.14
C ILE A 305 -37.24 -5.21 -13.71
N ASN A 306 -37.95 -5.82 -14.67
CA ASN A 306 -37.52 -7.03 -15.36
C ASN A 306 -36.65 -6.79 -16.60
N HIS A 307 -36.46 -5.53 -17.00
CA HIS A 307 -35.63 -5.17 -18.14
C HIS A 307 -34.16 -5.55 -17.84
N PRO A 308 -33.37 -6.04 -18.82
CA PRO A 308 -31.95 -6.38 -18.62
C PRO A 308 -31.04 -5.13 -18.70
N LYS A 309 -31.21 -4.15 -17.80
CA LYS A 309 -30.27 -3.02 -17.63
C LYS A 309 -29.51 -3.17 -16.32
N TYR A 310 -28.35 -2.54 -16.21
CA TYR A 310 -27.56 -2.58 -14.98
C TYR A 310 -28.37 -2.06 -13.78
N VAL A 311 -29.06 -0.92 -13.92
CA VAL A 311 -29.87 -0.33 -12.84
C VAL A 311 -30.98 -1.25 -12.32
N THR A 312 -31.70 -1.94 -13.21
CA THR A 312 -32.76 -2.89 -12.84
C THR A 312 -32.18 -4.18 -12.27
N HIS A 313 -31.04 -4.65 -12.81
CA HIS A 313 -30.32 -5.80 -12.28
C HIS A 313 -29.82 -5.52 -10.85
N THR A 314 -29.13 -4.40 -10.62
CA THR A 314 -28.65 -3.96 -9.30
C THR A 314 -29.79 -3.89 -8.30
N TYR A 315 -30.90 -3.28 -8.66
CA TYR A 315 -32.06 -3.16 -7.77
C TYR A 315 -32.59 -4.53 -7.31
N ARG A 316 -32.60 -5.52 -8.21
CA ARG A 316 -33.12 -6.86 -7.93
C ARG A 316 -32.14 -7.76 -7.17
N THR A 317 -30.84 -7.67 -7.47
CA THR A 317 -29.87 -8.71 -7.05
C THR A 317 -28.92 -8.27 -5.96
N GLN A 318 -28.72 -6.96 -5.79
CA GLN A 318 -27.72 -6.47 -4.85
C GLN A 318 -28.32 -6.17 -3.48
N PRO A 319 -27.59 -6.47 -2.39
CA PRO A 319 -27.90 -5.98 -1.05
C PRO A 319 -27.95 -4.45 -1.02
N GLU A 320 -28.65 -3.89 -0.03
CA GLU A 320 -28.67 -2.44 0.16
C GLU A 320 -27.29 -1.93 0.63
N GLY A 321 -26.82 -0.84 0.05
CA GLY A 321 -25.59 -0.15 0.45
C GLY A 321 -24.31 -0.70 -0.20
N GLU A 322 -24.33 -1.91 -0.75
CA GLU A 322 -23.16 -2.50 -1.40
C GLU A 322 -22.97 -1.95 -2.83
N PRO A 323 -21.81 -1.37 -3.16
CA PRO A 323 -21.52 -0.92 -4.51
C PRO A 323 -21.31 -2.10 -5.46
N VAL A 324 -21.89 -1.99 -6.65
CA VAL A 324 -21.61 -2.91 -7.76
C VAL A 324 -21.06 -2.13 -8.94
N LEU A 325 -20.00 -2.68 -9.55
CA LEU A 325 -19.41 -2.14 -10.76
C LEU A 325 -19.97 -2.90 -11.97
N TYR A 326 -20.17 -2.21 -13.08
CA TYR A 326 -20.38 -2.79 -14.41
C TYR A 326 -19.50 -2.08 -15.43
N TYR A 327 -19.26 -2.73 -16.56
CA TYR A 327 -18.51 -2.18 -17.68
C TYR A 327 -19.24 -2.45 -18.99
N THR A 328 -19.26 -1.45 -19.89
CA THR A 328 -19.74 -1.61 -21.26
C THR A 328 -18.64 -1.22 -22.22
N GLU A 329 -18.08 -2.21 -22.91
CA GLU A 329 -16.95 -2.04 -23.84
C GLU A 329 -17.27 -1.11 -25.01
N ASP A 330 -18.43 -1.27 -25.66
CA ASP A 330 -18.87 -0.41 -26.78
C ASP A 330 -18.95 1.08 -26.39
N LYS A 331 -19.23 1.34 -25.11
CA LYS A 331 -19.31 2.71 -24.56
C LYS A 331 -18.04 3.15 -23.87
N ARG A 332 -17.07 2.24 -23.68
CA ARG A 332 -15.79 2.50 -22.99
C ARG A 332 -16.02 3.16 -21.62
N MET A 333 -16.99 2.62 -20.87
CA MET A 333 -17.56 3.25 -19.68
C MET A 333 -17.76 2.26 -18.54
N PHE A 334 -17.32 2.64 -17.35
CA PHE A 334 -17.63 1.98 -16.09
C PHE A 334 -18.85 2.61 -15.42
N TYR A 335 -19.68 1.77 -14.81
CA TYR A 335 -20.89 2.15 -14.11
C TYR A 335 -20.82 1.62 -12.67
N LEU A 336 -20.58 2.51 -11.71
CA LEU A 336 -20.62 2.17 -10.28
C LEU A 336 -22.00 2.50 -9.75
N LEU A 337 -22.74 1.49 -9.28
CA LEU A 337 -24.13 1.62 -8.84
C LEU A 337 -24.26 1.30 -7.35
N TYR A 338 -25.13 2.05 -6.67
CA TYR A 338 -25.57 1.78 -5.30
C TYR A 338 -27.08 1.63 -5.26
N LYS A 339 -27.54 0.61 -4.54
CA LYS A 339 -28.95 0.46 -4.12
C LYS A 339 -29.14 1.01 -2.72
N ILE A 340 -30.04 1.98 -2.59
CA ILE A 340 -30.34 2.66 -1.31
C ILE A 340 -31.85 2.74 -1.18
N GLY A 341 -32.44 1.74 -0.51
CA GLY A 341 -33.89 1.49 -0.47
C GLY A 341 -34.50 1.50 -1.86
N GLU A 342 -35.46 2.40 -2.09
CA GLU A 342 -36.15 2.58 -3.37
C GLU A 342 -35.29 3.31 -4.43
N TYR A 343 -34.11 3.82 -4.07
CA TYR A 343 -33.25 4.57 -4.99
C TYR A 343 -32.12 3.71 -5.58
N ILE A 344 -31.76 4.01 -6.82
CA ILE A 344 -30.50 3.57 -7.44
C ILE A 344 -29.75 4.81 -7.90
N ILE A 345 -28.51 4.97 -7.47
CA ILE A 345 -27.61 6.00 -8.03
C ILE A 345 -26.52 5.33 -8.84
N SER A 346 -26.29 5.84 -10.06
CA SER A 346 -25.31 5.32 -11.03
C SER A 346 -24.29 6.40 -11.34
N TYR A 347 -23.02 6.12 -11.05
CA TYR A 347 -21.87 6.98 -11.35
C TYR A 347 -21.14 6.44 -12.58
N HIS A 348 -20.92 7.30 -13.57
CA HIS A 348 -20.32 6.91 -14.85
C HIS A 348 -18.88 7.40 -14.91
N PHE A 349 -17.96 6.49 -15.20
CA PHE A 349 -16.55 6.80 -15.32
C PHE A 349 -16.03 6.34 -16.68
N PRO A 350 -15.63 7.28 -17.57
CA PRO A 350 -15.03 6.92 -18.84
C PRO A 350 -13.69 6.24 -18.60
N GLU A 351 -13.36 5.26 -19.43
CA GLU A 351 -12.02 4.72 -19.37
C GLU A 351 -10.96 5.70 -19.90
N GLU A 352 -9.74 5.57 -19.40
CA GLU A 352 -8.55 6.20 -19.98
C GLU A 352 -7.68 5.15 -20.68
N THR A 353 -7.44 4.03 -20.00
CA THR A 353 -6.84 2.82 -20.59
C THR A 353 -7.88 2.06 -21.42
N LYS A 354 -7.47 1.39 -22.50
CA LYS A 354 -8.38 0.55 -23.29
C LYS A 354 -8.72 -0.73 -22.53
N TRP A 355 -9.85 -0.76 -21.83
CA TRP A 355 -10.33 -1.97 -21.16
C TRP A 355 -11.19 -2.79 -22.12
N HIS A 356 -11.17 -4.10 -21.94
CA HIS A 356 -12.08 -5.02 -22.62
C HIS A 356 -12.77 -5.91 -21.60
N GLN A 357 -13.86 -6.58 -22.01
CA GLN A 357 -14.75 -7.29 -21.09
C GLN A 357 -14.01 -8.32 -20.20
N ASN A 358 -13.04 -9.05 -20.74
CA ASN A 358 -12.27 -10.02 -19.96
C ASN A 358 -11.41 -9.35 -18.86
N LEU A 359 -10.69 -8.26 -19.17
CA LEU A 359 -9.92 -7.51 -18.16
C LEU A 359 -10.83 -6.95 -17.06
N TYR A 360 -12.01 -6.48 -17.44
CA TYR A 360 -12.99 -6.03 -16.46
C TYR A 360 -13.42 -7.17 -15.52
N VAL A 361 -13.71 -8.36 -16.05
CA VAL A 361 -14.10 -9.52 -15.23
C VAL A 361 -12.98 -9.89 -14.25
N ASP A 362 -11.75 -9.98 -14.73
CA ASP A 362 -10.59 -10.40 -13.94
C ASP A 362 -10.23 -9.39 -12.82
N TYR A 363 -10.46 -8.09 -13.06
CA TYR A 363 -10.01 -7.00 -12.17
C TYR A 363 -11.14 -6.12 -11.64
N SER A 364 -12.39 -6.59 -11.71
CA SER A 364 -13.58 -5.81 -11.30
C SER A 364 -13.49 -5.26 -9.88
N GLU A 365 -12.97 -6.05 -8.94
CA GLU A 365 -12.76 -5.63 -7.55
C GLU A 365 -11.62 -4.61 -7.40
N ASP A 366 -10.54 -4.76 -8.16
CA ASP A 366 -9.43 -3.78 -8.19
C ASP A 366 -9.89 -2.43 -8.74
N ILE A 367 -10.68 -2.45 -9.83
CA ILE A 367 -11.25 -1.24 -10.43
C ILE A 367 -12.22 -0.58 -9.46
N LYS A 368 -13.11 -1.36 -8.85
CA LYS A 368 -14.06 -0.86 -7.85
C LYS A 368 -13.33 -0.23 -6.68
N SER A 369 -12.37 -0.93 -6.08
CA SER A 369 -11.56 -0.42 -4.98
C SER A 369 -10.79 0.85 -5.37
N GLY A 370 -10.16 0.86 -6.55
CA GLY A 370 -9.45 2.02 -7.06
C GLY A 370 -10.33 3.26 -7.19
N ILE A 371 -11.57 3.11 -7.69
CA ILE A 371 -12.55 4.21 -7.74
C ILE A 371 -12.98 4.63 -6.33
N LEU A 372 -13.30 3.69 -5.44
CA LEU A 372 -13.75 3.99 -4.08
C LEU A 372 -12.69 4.75 -3.29
N MET A 373 -11.44 4.29 -3.34
CA MET A 373 -10.31 4.83 -2.58
C MET A 373 -9.68 6.07 -3.23
N ALA A 374 -10.19 6.53 -4.37
CA ALA A 374 -9.69 7.74 -5.01
C ALA A 374 -10.08 8.98 -4.21
N HIS A 375 -9.07 9.74 -3.75
CA HIS A 375 -9.25 11.01 -3.03
C HIS A 375 -10.23 10.90 -1.85
N SER A 376 -11.41 11.50 -1.96
CA SER A 376 -12.45 11.55 -0.93
C SER A 376 -13.72 10.79 -1.35
N ASN A 377 -13.63 9.92 -2.36
CA ASN A 377 -14.78 9.26 -2.96
C ASN A 377 -15.58 8.44 -1.94
N VAL A 378 -14.94 7.62 -1.09
CA VAL A 378 -15.64 6.88 0.00
C VAL A 378 -16.51 7.80 0.84
N MET A 379 -15.94 8.88 1.38
CA MET A 379 -16.67 9.82 2.24
C MET A 379 -17.85 10.48 1.50
N ILE A 380 -17.67 10.78 0.22
CA ILE A 380 -18.73 11.35 -0.63
C ILE A 380 -19.85 10.33 -0.86
N PHE A 381 -19.51 9.08 -1.20
CA PHE A 381 -20.50 8.01 -1.42
C PHE A 381 -21.28 7.68 -0.15
N ASP A 382 -20.61 7.64 1.01
CA ASP A 382 -21.26 7.44 2.31
C ASP A 382 -22.21 8.59 2.63
N TYR A 383 -21.78 9.84 2.42
CA TYR A 383 -22.62 11.01 2.63
C TYR A 383 -23.87 11.01 1.74
N VAL A 384 -23.71 10.72 0.45
CA VAL A 384 -24.84 10.60 -0.49
C VAL A 384 -25.78 9.46 -0.09
N SER A 385 -25.22 8.33 0.36
CA SER A 385 -26.01 7.21 0.86
C SER A 385 -26.84 7.61 2.08
N SER A 386 -26.28 8.34 3.04
CA SER A 386 -27.02 8.87 4.19
C SER A 386 -28.14 9.83 3.77
N ILE A 387 -27.90 10.71 2.79
CA ILE A 387 -28.96 11.59 2.26
C ILE A 387 -30.10 10.77 1.65
N LEU A 388 -29.77 9.81 0.78
CA LEU A 388 -30.77 9.01 0.08
C LEU A 388 -31.54 8.07 1.02
N ARG A 389 -30.88 7.56 2.07
CA ARG A 389 -31.55 6.82 3.16
C ARG A 389 -32.51 7.72 3.94
N GLY A 390 -32.11 8.95 4.26
CA GLY A 390 -32.96 9.91 4.98
C GLY A 390 -34.23 10.31 4.22
N LEU A 391 -34.28 10.12 2.89
CA LEU A 391 -35.48 10.34 2.05
C LEU A 391 -36.48 9.18 2.07
N GLN A 392 -36.11 8.05 2.65
CA GLN A 392 -36.99 6.88 2.76
C GLN A 392 -38.01 7.14 3.87
N LYS A 393 -39.27 6.79 3.58
CA LYS A 393 -40.41 7.01 4.50
C LYS A 393 -40.56 5.89 5.50
#